data_AF-A0AAN9FCG0-F1
#
_entry.id   AF-A0AAN9FCG0-F1
#
_cell.length_a   1.000
_cell.length_b   1.000
_cell.length_c   1.000
_cell.angle_alpha   90.00
_cell.angle_beta   90.00
_cell.angle_gamma   90.00
#
_symmetry.space_group_name_H-M   'P 1'
#
loop_
_entity.id
_entity.type
_entity.pdbx_description
1 polymer ?
#
loop_
_entity_poly.entity_id
_entity_poly.type
_entity_poly.pdbx_seq_one_letter_code
_entity_poly.pdbx_strand_id
1 'polypeptide(L)'
;MACLHDHSCEDHDCSSNWSLYKHIDLSKVSALNEASHGSVKSVFTAWEHRLISDGEHLESNEGDPELLVFIPFTSDVKIKGISIVGGTDGTSPSKMRAFINRDGIDFSDAQSMQAIQEWDLVENNQGVLEYQTRFNTLLLP
;
A
#
# COMPACT_ATOMS: atom_id res chain seq x y z
N MET A 1 -0.64 1.68 16.30
CA MET A 1 -1.04 0.35 16.79
C MET A 1 -1.28 -0.54 15.60
N ALA A 2 -0.43 -1.55 15.38
CA ALA A 2 -0.72 -2.63 14.44
C ALA A 2 -1.51 -3.70 15.21
N CYS A 3 -2.64 -4.15 14.68
CA CYS A 3 -3.45 -5.19 15.30
C CYS A 3 -3.11 -6.54 14.65
N LEU A 4 -2.79 -7.54 15.47
CA LEU A 4 -2.73 -8.94 15.06
C LEU A 4 -4.16 -9.50 15.06
N HIS A 5 -4.67 -9.85 13.88
CA HIS A 5 -5.96 -10.53 13.78
C HIS A 5 -5.73 -12.04 13.76
N ASP A 6 -5.86 -12.69 14.91
CA ASP A 6 -6.11 -14.13 14.99
C ASP A 6 -7.61 -14.34 14.76
N HIS A 7 -7.99 -14.91 13.62
CA HIS A 7 -9.38 -15.16 13.27
C HIS A 7 -9.62 -16.65 13.05
N SER A 8 -10.06 -17.31 14.11
CA SER A 8 -10.96 -18.45 13.96
C SER A 8 -12.31 -17.96 13.43
N CYS A 9 -12.62 -18.17 12.15
CA CYS A 9 -13.98 -18.01 11.66
C CYS A 9 -14.27 -18.95 10.49
N GLU A 10 -15.23 -19.84 10.72
CA GLU A 10 -15.77 -20.87 9.84
C GLU A 10 -16.65 -20.31 8.70
N ASP A 11 -16.27 -19.17 8.09
CA ASP A 11 -17.05 -18.58 6.99
C ASP A 11 -16.18 -18.37 5.74
N HIS A 12 -16.47 -19.20 4.75
CA HIS A 12 -15.79 -19.34 3.46
C HIS A 12 -16.13 -18.15 2.53
N ASP A 13 -16.03 -16.90 3.01
CA ASP A 13 -16.25 -15.69 2.19
C ASP A 13 -15.47 -14.45 2.69
N CYS A 14 -14.61 -14.54 3.71
CA CYS A 14 -13.98 -13.34 4.29
C CYS A 14 -12.83 -12.72 3.46
N SER A 15 -12.27 -13.42 2.46
CA SER A 15 -11.05 -12.95 1.77
C SER A 15 -11.32 -12.12 0.51
N SER A 16 -12.41 -12.40 -0.22
CA SER A 16 -12.67 -11.78 -1.53
C SER A 16 -13.38 -10.42 -1.46
N ASN A 17 -14.08 -10.12 -0.36
CA ASN A 17 -14.94 -8.93 -0.28
C ASN A 17 -14.27 -7.71 0.37
N TRP A 18 -13.03 -7.86 0.88
CA TRP A 18 -12.30 -6.78 1.57
C TRP A 18 -11.12 -6.22 0.76
N SER A 19 -10.67 -6.93 -0.27
CA SER A 19 -9.55 -6.48 -1.10
C SER A 19 -10.00 -5.45 -2.14
N LEU A 20 -9.40 -4.26 -2.10
CA LEU A 20 -9.60 -3.22 -3.11
C LEU A 20 -8.89 -3.52 -4.44
N TYR A 21 -8.17 -4.64 -4.54
CA TYR A 21 -7.39 -5.02 -5.72
C TYR A 21 -8.18 -4.89 -7.03
N LYS A 22 -9.43 -5.36 -7.06
CA LYS A 22 -10.31 -5.29 -8.25
C LYS A 22 -10.71 -3.87 -8.63
N HIS A 23 -10.59 -2.92 -7.71
CA HIS A 23 -10.91 -1.50 -7.94
C HIS A 23 -9.69 -0.68 -8.36
N ILE A 24 -8.47 -1.22 -8.28
CA ILE A 24 -7.25 -0.52 -8.69
C ILE A 24 -7.13 -0.56 -10.23
N ASP A 25 -6.89 0.59 -10.86
CA ASP A 25 -6.59 0.69 -12.28
C ASP A 25 -5.09 0.39 -12.51
N LEU A 26 -4.73 -0.90 -12.46
CA LEU A 26 -3.33 -1.38 -12.63
C LEU A 26 -2.66 -0.87 -13.91
N SER A 27 -3.45 -0.54 -14.94
CA SER A 27 -2.92 -0.02 -16.20
C SER A 27 -2.27 1.37 -16.02
N LYS A 28 -2.82 2.17 -15.11
CA LYS A 28 -2.39 3.55 -14.81
C LYS A 28 -1.57 3.67 -13.52
N VAL A 29 -1.43 2.60 -12.74
CA VAL A 29 -0.50 2.57 -11.61
C VAL A 29 0.90 2.89 -12.11
N SER A 30 1.57 3.79 -11.40
CA SER A 30 2.95 4.21 -11.68
C SER A 30 3.70 4.46 -10.38
N ALA A 31 5.03 4.43 -10.44
CA ALA A 31 5.89 4.81 -9.34
C ALA A 31 7.00 5.74 -9.83
N LEU A 32 7.48 6.59 -8.91
CA LEU A 32 8.72 7.34 -9.06
C LEU A 32 9.80 6.67 -8.24
N ASN A 33 11.02 6.70 -8.77
CA ASN A 33 12.21 6.10 -8.19
C ASN A 33 12.16 4.56 -8.04
N GLU A 34 11.34 3.88 -8.85
CA GLU A 34 11.39 2.42 -8.99
C GLU A 34 12.64 2.01 -9.79
N ALA A 35 13.35 0.98 -9.33
CA ALA A 35 14.55 0.47 -10.00
C ALA A 35 14.24 -0.08 -11.41
N SER A 36 13.09 -0.76 -11.53
CA SER A 36 12.59 -1.31 -12.79
C SER A 36 11.25 -0.67 -13.14
N HIS A 37 11.19 -0.01 -14.30
CA HIS A 37 9.98 0.70 -14.73
C HIS A 37 8.78 -0.25 -14.85
N GLY A 38 7.68 0.07 -14.15
CA GLY A 38 6.46 -0.72 -14.13
C GLY A 38 6.45 -1.88 -13.13
N SER A 39 7.54 -2.10 -12.37
CA SER A 39 7.61 -3.13 -11.31
C SER A 39 6.58 -2.93 -10.21
N VAL A 40 6.17 -1.67 -9.98
CA VAL A 40 5.09 -1.30 -9.06
C VAL A 40 3.77 -2.04 -9.34
N LYS A 41 3.50 -2.43 -10.58
CA LYS A 41 2.27 -3.13 -10.93
C LYS A 41 2.27 -4.56 -10.40
N SER A 42 3.45 -5.17 -10.30
CA SER A 42 3.65 -6.54 -9.87
C SER A 42 3.45 -6.72 -8.36
N VAL A 43 3.62 -5.65 -7.56
CA VAL A 43 3.37 -5.71 -6.10
C VAL A 43 1.89 -5.65 -5.73
N PHE A 44 1.02 -5.21 -6.64
CA PHE A 44 -0.42 -5.31 -6.45
C PHE A 44 -0.89 -6.70 -6.87
N THR A 45 -1.11 -7.57 -5.89
CA THR A 45 -1.60 -8.93 -6.11
C THR A 45 -2.88 -9.20 -5.33
N ALA A 46 -3.58 -10.27 -5.72
CA ALA A 46 -4.72 -10.76 -4.96
C ALA A 46 -4.27 -11.22 -3.56
N TRP A 47 -5.16 -11.14 -2.57
CA TRP A 47 -4.84 -11.50 -1.18
C TRP A 47 -4.23 -12.91 -1.04
N GLU A 48 -4.70 -13.87 -1.82
CA GLU A 48 -4.21 -15.25 -1.82
C GLU A 48 -2.75 -15.36 -2.30
N HIS A 49 -2.31 -14.41 -3.13
CA HIS A 49 -0.97 -14.37 -3.72
C HIS A 49 0.00 -13.43 -2.97
N ARG A 50 -0.45 -12.76 -1.90
CA ARG A 50 0.33 -11.74 -1.19
C ARG A 50 1.64 -12.21 -0.55
N LEU A 51 1.79 -13.53 -0.33
CA LEU A 51 3.00 -14.16 0.23
C LEU A 51 3.82 -14.91 -0.82
N ILE A 52 3.41 -14.87 -2.09
CA ILE A 52 4.14 -15.57 -3.14
C ILE A 52 5.36 -14.72 -3.50
N SER A 53 6.49 -15.08 -2.90
CA SER A 53 7.78 -14.41 -3.09
C SER A 53 8.45 -14.67 -4.44
N ASP A 54 7.84 -15.49 -5.31
CA ASP A 54 8.33 -15.83 -6.66
C ASP A 54 7.98 -14.76 -7.72
N GLY A 55 7.23 -13.72 -7.33
CA GLY A 55 6.86 -12.60 -8.21
C GLY A 55 7.94 -11.52 -8.30
N GLU A 56 7.74 -10.54 -9.18
CA GLU A 56 8.56 -9.33 -9.22
C GLU A 56 8.24 -8.41 -8.04
N HIS A 57 9.28 -7.82 -7.46
CA HIS A 57 9.20 -6.94 -6.30
C HIS A 57 9.37 -5.49 -6.74
N LEU A 58 8.81 -4.56 -5.97
CA LEU A 58 9.08 -3.14 -6.16
C LEU A 58 10.32 -2.78 -5.36
N GLU A 59 11.37 -2.39 -6.07
CA GLU A 59 12.63 -1.93 -5.49
C GLU A 59 12.83 -0.45 -5.78
N SER A 60 13.46 0.28 -4.86
CA SER A 60 13.86 1.65 -5.09
C SER A 60 15.18 1.70 -5.85
N ASN A 61 15.44 2.81 -6.53
CA ASN A 61 16.67 2.97 -7.30
C ASN A 61 17.93 2.91 -6.41
N GLU A 62 19.06 2.51 -6.98
CA GLU A 62 20.31 2.36 -6.23
C GLU A 62 20.75 3.68 -5.58
N GLY A 63 20.89 3.66 -4.26
CA GLY A 63 21.35 4.80 -3.48
C GLY A 63 20.26 5.75 -2.97
N ASP A 64 18.99 5.49 -3.30
CA ASP A 64 17.86 6.28 -2.78
C ASP A 64 16.70 5.37 -2.31
N PRO A 65 16.37 5.37 -1.00
CA PRO A 65 15.31 4.52 -0.44
C PRO A 65 13.91 5.12 -0.56
N GLU A 66 13.75 6.33 -1.12
CA GLU A 66 12.44 6.98 -1.24
C GLU A 66 11.69 6.47 -2.46
N LEU A 67 10.46 6.01 -2.28
CA LEU A 67 9.57 5.56 -3.35
C LEU A 67 8.26 6.30 -3.27
N LEU A 68 7.74 6.72 -4.43
CA LEU A 68 6.45 7.37 -4.52
C LEU A 68 5.55 6.58 -5.47
N VAL A 69 4.45 6.03 -4.94
CA VAL A 69 3.56 5.13 -5.68
C VAL A 69 2.21 5.81 -5.91
N PHE A 70 1.75 5.83 -7.16
CA PHE A 70 0.46 6.35 -7.56
C PHE A 70 -0.52 5.21 -7.83
N ILE A 71 -1.63 5.21 -7.09
CA ILE A 71 -2.64 4.16 -7.15
C ILE A 71 -3.99 4.76 -7.57
N PRO A 72 -4.28 4.83 -8.88
CA PRO A 72 -5.59 5.26 -9.34
C PRO A 72 -6.64 4.17 -9.09
N PHE A 73 -7.80 4.57 -8.57
CA PHE A 73 -8.96 3.69 -8.41
C PHE A 73 -9.99 3.94 -9.52
N THR A 74 -10.61 2.87 -10.00
CA THR A 74 -11.66 2.88 -11.03
C THR A 74 -13.04 3.26 -10.50
N SER A 75 -13.20 3.34 -9.17
CA SER A 75 -14.45 3.64 -8.49
C SER A 75 -14.16 4.35 -7.16
N ASP A 76 -15.17 5.03 -6.60
CA ASP A 76 -15.06 5.57 -5.25
C ASP A 76 -14.91 4.42 -4.25
N VAL A 77 -13.81 4.42 -3.51
CA VAL A 77 -13.49 3.38 -2.54
C VAL A 77 -13.09 4.01 -1.21
N LYS A 78 -13.43 3.30 -0.14
CA LYS A 78 -13.00 3.64 1.21
C LYS A 78 -11.94 2.66 1.65
N ILE A 79 -10.68 3.10 1.64
CA ILE A 79 -9.54 2.33 2.12
C ILE A 79 -9.66 2.20 3.63
N LYS A 80 -9.89 0.98 4.16
CA LYS A 80 -10.04 0.75 5.62
C LYS A 80 -8.75 0.43 6.34
N GLY A 81 -7.90 -0.29 5.65
CA GLY A 81 -6.62 -0.74 6.13
C GLY A 81 -5.69 -0.85 4.94
N ILE A 82 -4.41 -0.67 5.22
CA ILE A 82 -3.33 -0.86 4.26
C ILE A 82 -2.42 -1.92 4.87
N SER A 83 -2.10 -2.95 4.11
CA SER A 83 -1.09 -3.92 4.51
C SER A 83 0.09 -3.77 3.55
N ILE A 84 1.28 -3.61 4.11
CA ILE A 84 2.52 -3.54 3.35
C ILE A 84 3.34 -4.76 3.75
N VAL A 85 3.79 -5.51 2.75
CA VAL A 85 4.75 -6.61 2.90
C VAL A 85 6.03 -6.11 2.28
N GLY A 86 7.06 -5.93 3.10
CA GLY A 86 8.39 -5.52 2.65
C GLY A 86 9.35 -6.70 2.56
N GLY A 87 10.54 -6.44 2.03
CA GLY A 87 11.62 -7.42 1.99
C GLY A 87 12.27 -7.66 3.35
N THR A 88 13.06 -8.72 3.45
CA THR A 88 13.84 -9.07 4.66
C THR A 88 15.14 -8.27 4.74
N ASP A 89 15.77 -8.27 5.92
CA ASP A 89 17.11 -7.69 6.12
C ASP A 89 17.15 -6.16 6.00
N GLY A 90 16.13 -5.47 6.52
CA GLY A 90 16.10 -4.00 6.53
C GLY A 90 15.73 -3.33 5.20
N THR A 91 15.34 -4.11 4.19
CA THR A 91 14.80 -3.61 2.91
C THR A 91 13.32 -3.24 2.99
N SER A 92 12.67 -3.48 4.12
CA SER A 92 11.28 -3.08 4.38
C SER A 92 11.16 -1.57 4.59
N PRO A 93 10.11 -0.93 4.02
CA PRO A 93 9.86 0.49 4.25
C PRO A 93 9.51 0.71 5.73
N SER A 94 10.13 1.72 6.35
CA SER A 94 9.90 2.04 7.78
C SER A 94 8.84 3.11 7.99
N LYS A 95 8.51 3.89 6.95
CA LYS A 95 7.51 4.96 7.01
C LYS A 95 6.67 4.98 5.75
N MET A 96 5.38 5.24 5.92
CA MET A 96 4.46 5.52 4.83
C MET A 96 3.72 6.82 5.09
N ARG A 97 3.54 7.59 4.01
CA ARG A 97 2.76 8.82 4.00
C ARG A 97 1.71 8.68 2.89
N ALA A 98 0.44 8.89 3.22
CA ALA A 98 -0.63 8.85 2.24
C ALA A 98 -1.04 10.26 1.81
N PHE A 99 -1.34 10.38 0.52
CA PHE A 99 -1.92 11.57 -0.08
C PHE A 99 -3.09 11.10 -0.96
N ILE A 100 -4.21 11.82 -0.93
CA ILE A 100 -5.43 11.46 -1.66
C ILE A 100 -5.91 12.64 -2.51
N ASN A 101 -6.70 12.36 -3.55
CA ASN A 101 -7.30 13.36 -4.45
C ASN A 101 -6.27 14.29 -5.09
N ARG A 102 -5.12 13.74 -5.48
CA ARG A 102 -4.03 14.45 -6.12
C ARG A 102 -3.39 13.57 -7.17
N ASP A 103 -3.08 14.17 -8.30
CA ASP A 103 -2.37 13.55 -9.41
C ASP A 103 -1.01 14.23 -9.57
N GLY A 104 0.01 13.46 -9.90
CA GLY A 104 1.32 14.00 -10.29
C GLY A 104 2.14 14.64 -9.16
N ILE A 105 1.96 14.23 -7.90
CA ILE A 105 2.81 14.62 -6.76
C ILE A 105 4.25 14.13 -6.98
N ASP A 106 5.23 15.02 -6.95
CA ASP A 106 6.64 14.63 -6.88
C ASP A 106 7.20 14.66 -5.46
N PHE A 107 8.47 14.28 -5.28
CA PHE A 107 9.12 14.25 -3.96
C PHE A 107 9.15 15.62 -3.27
N SER A 108 9.28 16.72 -4.02
CA SER A 108 9.27 18.09 -3.49
C SER A 108 7.90 18.44 -2.91
N ASP A 109 6.83 18.11 -3.65
CA ASP A 109 5.45 18.26 -3.17
C ASP A 109 5.21 17.37 -1.96
N ALA A 110 5.60 16.10 -2.01
CA ALA A 110 5.44 15.16 -0.90
C ALA A 110 6.12 15.67 0.38
N GLN A 111 7.30 16.31 0.28
CA GLN A 111 8.01 16.88 1.42
C GLN A 111 7.37 18.17 1.96
N SER A 112 6.87 19.04 1.08
CA SER A 112 6.25 20.31 1.50
C SER A 112 4.80 20.14 1.97
N MET A 113 4.10 19.12 1.48
CA MET A 113 2.70 18.90 1.77
C MET A 113 2.48 18.14 3.08
N GLN A 114 1.35 18.44 3.73
CA GLN A 114 0.87 17.66 4.84
C GLN A 114 0.22 16.37 4.31
N ALA A 115 0.81 15.23 4.66
CA ALA A 115 0.20 13.92 4.41
C ALA A 115 -1.12 13.82 5.17
N ILE A 116 -2.13 13.20 4.55
CA ILE A 116 -3.42 13.02 5.23
C ILE A 116 -3.26 12.10 6.44
N GLN A 117 -2.34 11.15 6.32
CA GLN A 117 -1.96 10.27 7.40
C GLN A 117 -0.55 9.73 7.16
N GLU A 118 0.14 9.48 8.27
CA GLU A 118 1.47 8.92 8.31
C GLU A 118 1.45 7.69 9.23
N TRP A 119 2.22 6.68 8.87
CA TRP A 119 2.37 5.45 9.63
C TRP A 119 3.84 5.10 9.76
N ASP A 120 4.25 4.77 10.97
CA ASP A 120 5.48 4.04 11.23
C ASP A 120 5.22 2.56 10.92
N LEU A 121 5.85 2.10 9.85
CA LEU A 121 5.77 0.73 9.39
C LEU A 121 6.79 -0.11 10.15
N VAL A 122 6.49 -1.40 10.23
CA VAL A 122 7.38 -2.41 10.80
C VAL A 122 7.47 -3.57 9.82
N GLU A 123 8.55 -4.33 9.91
CA GLU A 123 8.80 -5.48 9.03
C GLU A 123 7.64 -6.48 9.13
N ASN A 124 6.92 -6.66 8.03
CA ASN A 124 5.71 -7.47 7.95
C ASN A 124 5.90 -8.60 6.92
N ASN A 125 6.90 -9.44 7.15
CA ASN A 125 7.24 -10.55 6.25
C ASN A 125 6.10 -11.58 6.08
N GLN A 126 5.18 -11.68 7.05
CA GLN A 126 4.04 -12.60 6.99
C GLN A 126 2.77 -11.96 6.43
N GLY A 127 2.78 -10.67 6.07
CA GLY A 127 1.58 -9.97 5.61
C GLY A 127 0.43 -9.92 6.63
N VAL A 128 0.71 -10.15 7.91
CA VAL A 128 -0.31 -10.19 8.97
C VAL A 128 -0.62 -8.81 9.53
N LEU A 129 0.29 -7.85 9.35
CA LEU A 129 0.10 -6.50 9.85
C LEU A 129 -0.74 -5.67 8.90
N GLU A 130 -1.79 -5.07 9.46
CA GLU A 130 -2.65 -4.11 8.80
C GLU A 130 -2.58 -2.77 9.52
N TYR A 131 -2.39 -1.71 8.75
CA TYR A 131 -2.38 -0.33 9.20
C TYR A 131 -3.73 0.29 8.89
N GLN A 132 -4.52 0.51 9.94
CA GLN A 132 -5.81 1.16 9.79
C GLN A 132 -5.67 2.61 9.36
N THR A 133 -6.50 3.02 8.41
CA THR A 133 -6.63 4.42 8.03
C THR A 133 -7.55 5.11 9.03
N ARG A 134 -7.18 6.33 9.43
CA ARG A 134 -8.05 7.24 10.15
C ARG A 134 -9.12 7.70 9.16
N PHE A 135 -10.22 6.95 9.11
CA PHE A 135 -11.45 7.48 8.59
C PHE A 135 -11.91 8.60 9.51
N ASN A 136 -11.50 9.83 9.19
CA ASN A 136 -12.44 10.91 9.41
C ASN A 136 -13.54 10.68 8.38
N THR A 137 -14.66 10.10 8.82
CA THR A 137 -15.94 10.46 8.23
C THR A 137 -16.02 11.98 8.39
N LEU A 138 -15.54 12.73 7.40
CA LEU A 138 -15.93 14.11 7.20
C LEU A 138 -17.41 14.03 6.81
N LEU A 139 -18.26 13.87 7.82
CA LEU A 139 -19.60 14.40 7.75
C LEU A 139 -19.37 15.88 7.55
N LEU A 140 -19.45 16.32 6.29
CA LEU A 140 -19.74 17.72 6.02
C LEU A 140 -21.04 18.03 6.80
N PRO A 141 -21.07 19.11 7.61
CA PRO A 141 -22.28 19.52 8.31
C PRO A 141 -23.42 19.83 7.35
#